data_AF-A0A376YDC0-F1
#
_entry.id   AF-A0A376YDC0-F1
#
_cell.length_a   1.000
_cell.length_b   1.000
_cell.length_c   1.000
_cell.angle_alpha   90.00
_cell.angle_beta   90.00
_cell.angle_gamma   90.00
#
_symmetry.space_group_name_H-M   'P 1'
#
loop_
_entity.id
_entity.type
_entity.pdbx_description
1 polymer ?
#
loop_
_entity_poly.entity_id
_entity_poly.type
_entity_poly.pdbx_seq_one_letter_code
_entity_poly.pdbx_strand_id
1 'polypeptide(L)'
;MRPPSVSAAGCTIKLNKEPIIEYLNSNIVLLKWMIAEGYGDRRTLERRIQGMEKWLANPELLEADADAEYAAVIDIDSGGY
;
A
#
# COMPACT_ATOMS: atom_id res chain seq x y z
N MET A 1 -14.25 -23.33 -8.41
CA MET A 1 -13.14 -23.88 -7.59
C MET A 1 -12.33 -22.70 -7.09
N ARG A 2 -12.20 -22.47 -5.78
CA ARG A 2 -11.42 -21.32 -5.26
C ARG A 2 -9.94 -21.64 -5.46
N PRO A 3 -9.12 -20.77 -6.08
CA PRO A 3 -7.70 -21.04 -6.24
C PRO A 3 -7.05 -21.27 -4.86
N PRO A 4 -6.08 -22.18 -4.74
CA PRO A 4 -5.38 -22.40 -3.47
C PRO A 4 -4.71 -21.10 -3.03
N SER A 5 -4.79 -20.79 -1.73
CA SER A 5 -4.00 -19.69 -1.17
C SER A 5 -2.52 -20.08 -1.32
N VAL A 6 -1.72 -19.20 -1.91
CA VAL A 6 -0.29 -19.43 -2.06
C VAL A 6 0.39 -19.34 -0.70
N SER A 7 1.22 -20.32 -0.35
CA SER A 7 2.06 -20.28 0.86
C SER A 7 3.29 -19.40 0.58
N ALA A 8 3.07 -18.08 0.52
CA ALA A 8 4.10 -17.08 0.28
C ALA A 8 4.53 -16.41 1.60
N ALA A 9 5.81 -16.07 1.72
CA ALA A 9 6.32 -15.31 2.87
C ALA A 9 5.89 -13.83 2.84
N GLY A 10 5.55 -13.31 1.66
CA GLY A 10 5.09 -11.94 1.43
C GLY A 10 4.73 -11.73 -0.04
N CYS A 11 4.13 -10.59 -0.37
CA CYS A 11 3.77 -10.20 -1.72
C CYS A 11 4.00 -8.70 -1.91
N THR A 12 4.43 -8.30 -3.11
CA THR A 12 4.50 -6.91 -3.54
C THR A 12 3.74 -6.76 -4.85
N ILE A 13 3.16 -5.58 -5.07
CA ILE A 13 2.46 -5.22 -6.30
C ILE A 13 2.93 -3.84 -6.74
N LYS A 14 3.34 -3.70 -8.00
CA LYS A 14 3.65 -2.39 -8.59
C LYS A 14 2.34 -1.66 -8.83
N LEU A 15 2.16 -0.54 -8.15
CA LEU A 15 1.01 0.36 -8.32
C LEU A 15 1.49 1.72 -8.77
N ASN A 16 0.63 2.43 -9.49
CA ASN A 16 0.85 3.84 -9.78
C ASN A 16 0.65 4.68 -8.51
N LYS A 17 1.18 5.90 -8.53
CA LYS A 17 1.24 6.79 -7.37
C LYS A 17 -0.12 7.40 -7.01
N GLU A 18 -0.97 7.64 -7.99
CA GLU A 18 -2.28 8.27 -7.85
C GLU A 18 -3.21 7.50 -6.88
N PRO A 19 -3.45 6.19 -7.05
CA PRO A 19 -4.30 5.44 -6.11
C PRO A 19 -3.72 5.38 -4.69
N ILE A 20 -2.39 5.42 -4.54
CA ILE A 20 -1.74 5.45 -3.22
C ILE A 20 -2.01 6.79 -2.53
N ILE A 21 -1.86 7.90 -3.25
CA ILE A 21 -2.17 9.24 -2.74
C ILE A 21 -3.62 9.34 -2.28
N GLU A 22 -4.56 8.87 -3.10
CA GLU A 22 -5.99 8.86 -2.75
C GLU A 22 -6.23 8.06 -1.47
N TYR A 23 -5.66 6.86 -1.39
CA TYR A 23 -5.79 5.99 -0.23
C TYR A 23 -5.22 6.62 1.05
N LEU A 24 -4.04 7.25 0.98
CA LEU A 24 -3.43 7.91 2.14
C LEU A 24 -4.25 9.11 2.62
N ASN A 25 -4.81 9.91 1.71
CA ASN A 25 -5.68 11.03 2.08
C ASN A 25 -6.92 10.54 2.84
N SER A 26 -7.57 9.48 2.36
CA SER A 26 -8.72 8.88 3.04
C SER A 26 -8.35 8.33 4.42
N ASN A 27 -7.20 7.64 4.53
CA ASN A 27 -6.72 7.12 5.81
C ASN A 27 -6.38 8.22 6.83
N ILE A 28 -5.81 9.34 6.40
CA ILE A 28 -5.52 10.46 7.30
C ILE A 28 -6.81 10.98 7.93
N VAL A 29 -7.88 11.14 7.14
CA VAL A 29 -9.20 11.56 7.65
C VAL A 29 -9.74 10.55 8.66
N LEU A 30 -9.68 9.26 8.33
CA LEU A 30 -10.13 8.19 9.23
C LEU A 30 -9.38 8.20 10.56
N LEU A 31 -8.04 8.31 10.56
CA LEU A 31 -7.25 8.30 11.78
C LEU A 31 -7.50 9.56 12.64
N LYS A 32 -7.70 10.72 12.01
CA LYS A 32 -8.10 11.95 12.73
C LYS A 32 -9.45 11.76 13.42
N TRP A 33 -10.40 11.10 12.75
CA TRP A 33 -11.68 10.74 13.36
C TRP A 33 -11.52 9.73 14.52
N MET A 34 -10.72 8.68 14.36
CA MET A 34 -10.45 7.71 15.44
C MET A 34 -9.88 8.38 16.70
N ILE A 35 -8.99 9.37 16.54
CA ILE A 35 -8.45 10.16 17.66
C ILE A 35 -9.56 10.96 18.36
N ALA A 36 -10.49 11.54 17.60
CA ALA A 36 -11.60 12.32 18.14
C ALA A 36 -12.58 11.44 18.94
N GLU A 37 -12.82 10.23 18.47
CA GLU A 37 -13.66 9.23 19.13
C GLU A 37 -12.95 8.48 20.28
N GLY A 38 -11.68 8.79 20.55
CA GLY A 38 -10.92 8.20 21.66
C GLY A 38 -10.42 6.78 21.42
N TYR A 39 -10.31 6.33 20.16
CA TYR A 39 -9.78 5.01 19.82
C TYR A 39 -8.24 4.98 19.81
N GLY A 40 -7.69 3.94 20.42
CA GLY A 40 -6.25 3.63 20.37
C GLY A 40 -5.35 4.62 21.11
N ASP A 41 -4.04 4.47 20.92
CA ASP A 41 -3.06 5.40 21.48
C ASP A 41 -2.93 6.64 20.57
N ARG A 42 -3.38 7.79 21.08
CA ARG A 42 -3.38 9.08 20.35
C ARG A 42 -2.01 9.39 19.74
N ARG A 43 -0.94 9.26 20.53
CA ARG A 43 0.42 9.59 20.10
C ARG A 43 0.88 8.71 18.91
N THR A 44 0.52 7.44 18.92
CA THR A 44 0.83 6.50 17.83
C THR A 44 0.07 6.86 16.55
N LEU A 45 -1.22 7.20 16.67
CA LEU A 45 -2.03 7.62 15.52
C LEU A 45 -1.52 8.94 14.91
N GLU A 46 -1.19 9.93 15.75
CA GLU A 46 -0.61 11.20 15.32
C GLU A 46 0.71 11.02 14.56
N ARG A 47 1.60 10.15 15.06
CA ARG A 47 2.85 9.82 14.34
C ARG A 47 2.61 9.17 12.99
N ARG A 48 1.59 8.31 12.88
CA ARG A 48 1.23 7.66 11.62
C ARG A 48 0.65 8.67 10.62
N ILE A 49 -0.20 9.58 11.07
CA ILE A 49 -0.72 10.70 10.27
C ILE A 49 0.44 11.54 9.73
N GLN A 50 1.35 11.98 10.60
CA GLN A 50 2.52 12.78 10.21
C GLN A 50 3.40 12.05 9.18
N GLY A 51 3.59 10.73 9.33
CA GLY A 51 4.32 9.92 8.35
C GLY A 51 3.66 9.94 6.97
N MET A 52 2.34 9.81 6.91
CA MET A 52 1.58 9.87 5.66
C MET A 52 1.60 11.28 5.05
N GLU A 53 1.40 12.33 5.85
CA GLU A 53 1.47 13.73 5.38
C GLU A 53 2.87 14.07 4.84
N LYS A 54 3.94 13.58 5.50
CA LYS A 54 5.32 13.75 5.03
C LYS A 54 5.56 13.06 3.69
N TRP A 55 5.08 11.83 3.52
CA TRP A 55 5.21 11.14 2.24
C TRP A 55 4.40 11.83 1.14
N LEU A 56 3.19 12.33 1.44
CA LEU A 56 2.38 13.10 0.49
C LEU A 56 3.04 14.41 0.04
N ALA A 57 3.89 15.01 0.87
CA ALA A 57 4.64 16.22 0.51
C ALA A 57 5.75 15.96 -0.52
N ASN A 58 6.33 14.76 -0.53
CA ASN A 58 7.30 14.33 -1.55
C ASN A 58 7.08 12.84 -1.87
N PRO A 59 6.09 12.49 -2.70
CA PRO A 59 5.68 11.11 -2.84
C PRO A 59 6.62 10.39 -3.80
N GLU A 60 7.43 9.51 -3.27
CA GLU A 60 8.40 8.70 -4.01
C GLU A 60 8.01 7.22 -3.90
N LEU A 61 8.14 6.50 -5.02
CA LEU A 61 7.94 5.06 -5.11
C LEU A 61 9.24 4.41 -5.53
N LEU A 62 9.53 3.26 -4.94
CA LEU A 62 10.59 2.39 -5.43
C LEU A 62 10.06 1.61 -6.63
N GLU A 63 10.95 1.34 -7.57
CA GLU A 63 10.68 0.48 -8.70
C GLU A 63 11.66 -0.68 -8.69
N ALA A 64 11.24 -1.83 -9.23
CA ALA A 64 12.15 -2.95 -9.43
C ALA A 64 13.19 -2.54 -10.49
N ASP A 65 14.45 -2.93 -10.27
CA ASP A 65 15.50 -2.75 -11.25
C ASP A 65 15.17 -3.53 -12.53
N ALA A 66 15.62 -3.01 -13.69
CA ALA A 66 15.32 -3.60 -14.99
C ALA A 66 15.94 -5.00 -15.17
N ASP A 67 16.96 -5.33 -14.39
CA ASP A 67 17.72 -6.58 -14.38
C ASP A 67 17.48 -7.43 -13.12
N ALA A 68 16.39 -7.15 -12.38
CA ALA A 68 16.03 -7.94 -11.20
C ALA A 68 15.86 -9.43 -11.53
N GLU A 69 16.52 -10.29 -10.75
CA GLU A 69 16.46 -11.74 -10.90
C GLU A 69 15.24 -12.33 -10.18
N TYR A 70 14.48 -13.16 -10.88
CA TYR A 70 13.31 -13.87 -10.33
C TYR A 70 13.51 -15.38 -10.43
N ALA A 71 13.21 -16.11 -9.36
CA ALA A 71 13.31 -17.58 -9.35
C ALA A 71 12.35 -18.25 -10.35
N ALA A 72 11.20 -17.61 -10.62
CA ALA A 72 10.26 -17.99 -11.66
C ALA A 72 9.42 -16.76 -12.07
N VAL A 73 9.11 -16.65 -13.36
CA VAL A 73 8.20 -15.64 -13.93
C VAL A 73 7.00 -16.35 -14.53
N ILE A 74 5.80 -15.88 -14.19
CA ILE A 74 4.53 -16.41 -14.72
C ILE A 74 3.80 -15.25 -15.39
N ASP A 75 3.72 -15.28 -16.72
CA ASP A 75 2.93 -14.32 -17.50
C ASP A 75 1.49 -14.83 -17.65
N ILE A 76 0.53 -13.99 -17.27
CA ILE A 76 -0.90 -14.29 -17.37
C ILE A 76 -1.53 -13.32 -18.34
N ASP A 77 -2.08 -13.85 -19.44
CA ASP A 77 -2.91 -13.07 -20.36
C ASP A 77 -4.34 -12.94 -19.81
N SER A 78 -4.84 -11.71 -19.73
CA SER A 78 -6.21 -11.41 -19.32
C SER A 78 -7.23 -11.46 -20.48
N GLY A 79 -6.80 -11.77 -21.70
CA GLY A 79 -7.66 -11.91 -22.88
C GLY A 79 -8.48 -13.21 -22.86
N GLY A 80 -9.72 -13.14 -22.38
CA GLY A 80 -10.64 -14.27 -22.42
C GLY A 80 -12.11 -13.88 -22.19
N TYR A 81 -12.80 -13.63 -23.32
CA TYR A 81 -14.25 -13.39 -23.51
C TYR A 81 -14.88 -12.14 -22.90
#